data_AF-A0A9D7EAP1-F1
#
_entry.id   AF-A0A9D7EAP1-F1
#
_cell.length_a   1.000
_cell.length_b   1.000
_cell.length_c   1.000
_cell.angle_alpha   90.00
_cell.angle_beta   90.00
_cell.angle_gamma   90.00
#
_symmetry.space_group_name_H-M   'P 1'
#
loop_
_entity.id
_entity.type
_entity.pdbx_description
1 polymer ?
#
loop_
_entity_poly.entity_id
_entity_poly.type
_entity_poly.pdbx_seq_one_letter_code
_entity_poly.pdbx_strand_id
1 'polypeptide(L)'
;MGYVLTTDGALEIPTNVAYPDFMTSQPIADNRALFSHELGHHWWGDAVTPYVHNDMWIKEGPAEYTGHLVEEWLGGTEAFVNAVKNNQFDVLKNSHVQDGGFQPLSPMPDPYIYGHHTYYKGAAVLHNLRGYLGDSLFRQTMQGVQQQFADSAVDANAFRDALELVSGADLDPFFDAWVFAPGFSVFVLHDLDAVQQGNEWEVDLVLRQGLRGTSTFHDEVPLDLTLIGEDWQRQEHLVTAGGEFTSLTLTAPFEPRMAVINGYNRLNQARMDHEFILRPGETFTTTLPRVDFRLYEDTLLDSALFRVDHIWSAPDADLLDAEVDQISSTHYWVVDGIWPPGTDLHARLNYTALNADQFDYDLYYTTEQDAVLLYRPDAGTPWSAYPHQTVMTGPLTNRSGYILLDSLLMGHYAFGKGQFISAVADGAANAPNALRVYPVPAANTLTVEWAGAEDLVDLEVTSADGRVIWRSGEGGPVRDRTVVPVSGWAVGVYELMARNDLGEVLARKAFSVSR
;
A
#
# COMPACT_ATOMS: atom_id res chain seq x y z
N MET A 1 -31.90 21.94 20.03
CA MET A 1 -31.78 21.26 18.73
C MET A 1 -33.13 20.67 18.36
N GLY A 2 -33.77 21.21 17.33
CA GLY A 2 -34.85 20.58 16.59
C GLY A 2 -34.30 19.77 15.42
N TYR A 3 -35.17 18.96 14.81
CA TYR A 3 -34.84 18.16 13.63
C TYR A 3 -36.01 18.19 12.65
N VAL A 4 -35.71 18.24 11.35
CA VAL A 4 -36.70 18.17 10.27
C VAL A 4 -36.29 17.14 9.23
N LEU A 5 -37.27 16.62 8.49
CA LEU A 5 -37.01 15.68 7.39
C LEU A 5 -36.95 16.43 6.05
N THR A 6 -36.08 15.97 5.16
CA THR A 6 -35.91 16.44 3.79
C THR A 6 -35.90 15.26 2.81
N THR A 7 -36.13 15.53 1.53
CA THR A 7 -36.22 14.51 0.47
C THR A 7 -34.87 14.11 -0.12
N ASP A 8 -33.82 14.91 0.11
CA ASP A 8 -32.49 14.73 -0.47
C ASP A 8 -31.42 14.56 0.62
N GLY A 9 -30.35 15.37 0.62
CA GLY A 9 -29.24 15.31 1.58
C GLY A 9 -29.58 15.90 2.97
N ALA A 10 -28.60 15.91 3.86
CA ALA A 10 -28.71 16.59 5.16
C ALA A 10 -28.30 18.07 5.06
N LEU A 11 -28.69 18.87 6.04
CA LEU A 11 -28.31 20.28 6.12
C LEU A 11 -28.26 20.77 7.57
N GLU A 12 -27.18 21.45 7.91
CA GLU A 12 -26.79 21.82 9.27
C GLU A 12 -27.49 23.06 9.86
N ILE A 13 -28.74 23.35 9.46
CA ILE A 13 -29.41 24.60 9.86
C ILE A 13 -29.27 24.83 11.38
N PRO A 14 -28.69 25.98 11.83
CA PRO A 14 -28.40 26.21 13.22
C PRO A 14 -29.61 25.95 14.10
N THR A 15 -29.46 25.05 15.08
CA THR A 15 -30.50 24.62 16.01
C THR A 15 -31.67 23.83 15.44
N ASN A 16 -31.69 23.49 14.13
CA ASN A 16 -32.77 22.75 13.47
C ASN A 16 -32.29 21.89 12.27
N VAL A 17 -31.41 20.91 12.54
CA VAL A 17 -30.76 20.07 11.50
C VAL A 17 -31.79 19.31 10.65
N ALA A 18 -31.59 19.32 9.33
CA ALA A 18 -32.40 18.56 8.39
C ALA A 18 -31.74 17.23 8.03
N TYR A 19 -32.51 16.13 8.05
CA TYR A 19 -32.04 14.80 7.67
C TYR A 19 -32.90 14.16 6.56
N PRO A 20 -32.30 13.37 5.66
CA PRO A 20 -33.04 12.58 4.68
C PRO A 20 -34.12 11.69 5.29
N ASP A 21 -35.30 11.63 4.67
CA ASP A 21 -36.45 10.85 5.17
C ASP A 21 -36.19 9.33 5.23
N PHE A 22 -35.39 8.80 4.29
CA PHE A 22 -35.08 7.37 4.21
C PHE A 22 -34.37 6.86 5.46
N MET A 23 -33.62 7.72 6.17
CA MET A 23 -32.87 7.37 7.37
C MET A 23 -33.79 6.89 8.49
N THR A 24 -35.05 7.35 8.52
CA THR A 24 -36.03 6.94 9.55
C THR A 24 -36.34 5.45 9.54
N SER A 25 -36.02 4.76 8.43
CA SER A 25 -36.20 3.32 8.26
C SER A 25 -34.92 2.51 8.44
N GLN A 26 -33.77 3.17 8.65
CA GLN A 26 -32.45 2.54 8.71
C GLN A 26 -31.93 2.44 10.15
N PRO A 27 -31.02 1.49 10.43
CA PRO A 27 -30.29 1.45 11.69
C PRO A 27 -29.51 2.74 11.97
N ILE A 28 -29.41 3.11 13.25
CA ILE A 28 -28.57 4.25 13.70
C ILE A 28 -27.10 4.04 13.30
N ALA A 29 -26.62 2.79 13.34
CA ALA A 29 -25.24 2.46 12.99
C ALA A 29 -24.90 2.86 11.54
N ASP A 30 -25.80 2.60 10.60
CA ASP A 30 -25.62 2.89 9.17
C ASP A 30 -25.60 4.40 8.88
N ASN A 31 -26.13 5.20 9.80
CA ASN A 31 -26.31 6.65 9.66
C ASN A 31 -25.41 7.47 10.59
N ARG A 32 -24.57 6.82 11.38
CA ARG A 32 -23.79 7.47 12.43
C ARG A 32 -22.82 8.51 11.89
N ALA A 33 -22.18 8.22 10.76
CA ALA A 33 -21.28 9.16 10.10
C ALA A 33 -22.01 10.47 9.80
N LEU A 34 -23.20 10.39 9.18
CA LEU A 34 -24.02 11.55 8.86
C LEU A 34 -24.50 12.29 10.12
N PHE A 35 -24.98 11.59 11.17
CA PHE A 35 -25.35 12.24 12.43
C PHE A 35 -24.18 12.98 13.09
N SER A 36 -22.97 12.43 13.00
CA SER A 36 -21.77 13.01 13.60
C SER A 36 -21.25 14.20 12.79
N HIS A 37 -21.35 14.11 11.46
CA HIS A 37 -21.04 15.19 10.53
C HIS A 37 -21.90 16.43 10.82
N GLU A 38 -23.22 16.26 10.81
CA GLU A 38 -24.15 17.36 11.11
C GLU A 38 -24.02 17.90 12.54
N LEU A 39 -23.61 17.07 13.51
CA LEU A 39 -23.29 17.54 14.85
C LEU A 39 -22.02 18.40 14.86
N GLY A 40 -20.99 18.00 14.10
CA GLY A 40 -19.74 18.75 13.95
C GLY A 40 -19.97 20.17 13.44
N HIS A 41 -20.98 20.35 12.59
CA HIS A 41 -21.33 21.65 12.06
C HIS A 41 -21.74 22.71 13.08
N HIS A 42 -22.18 22.29 14.27
CA HIS A 42 -22.50 23.23 15.34
C HIS A 42 -21.32 24.11 15.74
N TRP A 43 -20.08 23.60 15.57
CA TRP A 43 -18.86 24.36 15.75
C TRP A 43 -18.26 24.84 14.42
N TRP A 44 -18.33 24.01 13.38
CA TRP A 44 -17.67 24.25 12.09
C TRP A 44 -18.69 24.44 10.97
N GLY A 45 -18.95 25.68 10.56
CA GLY A 45 -20.01 26.05 9.63
C GLY A 45 -21.00 27.02 10.26
N ASP A 46 -21.53 26.66 11.44
CA ASP A 46 -22.47 27.48 12.21
C ASP A 46 -21.74 28.58 13.00
N ALA A 47 -20.86 28.19 13.93
CA ALA A 47 -20.17 29.11 14.82
C ALA A 47 -18.93 29.73 14.19
N VAL A 48 -18.16 28.95 13.42
CA VAL A 48 -17.01 29.41 12.62
C VAL A 48 -17.29 29.09 11.16
N THR A 49 -17.50 30.10 10.33
CA THR A 49 -17.91 29.92 8.92
C THR A 49 -16.79 30.34 7.95
N PRO A 50 -16.67 29.77 6.74
CA PRO A 50 -15.68 30.25 5.78
C PRO A 50 -16.01 31.66 5.29
N TYR A 51 -15.01 32.53 5.17
CA TYR A 51 -15.18 33.90 4.66
C TYR A 51 -15.51 33.94 3.15
N VAL A 52 -14.96 32.99 2.39
CA VAL A 52 -15.24 32.80 0.96
C VAL A 52 -15.60 31.34 0.70
N HIS A 53 -16.48 31.09 -0.27
CA HIS A 53 -16.95 29.73 -0.56
C HIS A 53 -15.86 28.78 -1.08
N ASN A 54 -14.74 29.32 -1.59
CA ASN A 54 -13.59 28.52 -2.01
C ASN A 54 -12.81 27.90 -0.82
N ASP A 55 -13.11 28.31 0.42
CA ASP A 55 -12.55 27.75 1.66
C ASP A 55 -13.54 26.79 2.36
N MET A 56 -14.48 26.20 1.60
CA MET A 56 -15.55 25.36 2.15
C MET A 56 -15.04 24.21 3.04
N TRP A 57 -13.80 23.74 2.83
CA TRP A 57 -13.16 22.72 3.67
C TRP A 57 -13.06 23.12 5.14
N ILE A 58 -13.01 24.42 5.49
CA ILE A 58 -12.98 24.91 6.88
C ILE A 58 -14.27 24.54 7.61
N LYS A 59 -15.38 24.43 6.88
CA LYS A 59 -16.66 23.93 7.39
C LYS A 59 -16.73 22.41 7.31
N GLU A 60 -16.59 21.86 6.11
CA GLU A 60 -16.93 20.47 5.81
C GLU A 60 -15.88 19.47 6.31
N GLY A 61 -14.59 19.83 6.25
CA GLY A 61 -13.50 18.97 6.68
C GLY A 61 -13.52 18.67 8.19
N PRO A 62 -13.60 19.69 9.07
CA PRO A 62 -13.75 19.46 10.51
C PRO A 62 -15.06 18.77 10.91
N ALA A 63 -16.16 19.04 10.18
CA ALA A 63 -17.42 18.33 10.39
C ALA A 63 -17.29 16.83 10.05
N GLU A 64 -16.69 16.50 8.91
CA GLU A 64 -16.40 15.12 8.52
C GLU A 64 -15.43 14.44 9.51
N TYR A 65 -14.38 15.15 9.96
CA TYR A 65 -13.45 14.62 10.97
C TYR A 65 -14.11 14.36 12.34
N THR A 66 -15.22 15.05 12.64
CA THR A 66 -16.02 14.75 13.85
C THR A 66 -16.55 13.32 13.82
N GLY A 67 -16.89 12.78 12.65
CA GLY A 67 -17.23 11.37 12.47
C GLY A 67 -16.12 10.43 12.92
N HIS A 68 -14.87 10.71 12.54
CA HIS A 68 -13.71 9.91 12.98
C HIS A 68 -13.52 9.95 14.50
N LEU A 69 -13.67 11.13 15.12
CA LEU A 69 -13.54 11.27 16.58
C LEU A 69 -14.66 10.53 17.33
N VAL A 70 -15.87 10.46 16.77
CA VAL A 70 -16.96 9.65 17.34
C VAL A 70 -16.65 8.16 17.25
N GLU A 71 -16.08 7.68 16.14
CA GLU A 71 -15.62 6.28 16.03
C GLU A 71 -14.50 5.96 17.03
N GLU A 72 -13.57 6.90 17.24
CA GLU A 72 -12.55 6.76 18.30
C GLU A 72 -13.17 6.67 19.69
N TRP A 73 -14.15 7.53 19.98
CA TRP A 73 -14.81 7.55 21.28
C TRP A 73 -15.60 6.25 21.58
N LEU A 74 -16.24 5.67 20.56
CA LEU A 74 -17.08 4.48 20.70
C LEU A 74 -16.29 3.17 20.63
N GLY A 75 -15.36 3.08 19.67
CA GLY A 75 -14.66 1.84 19.30
C GLY A 75 -13.17 1.85 19.61
N GLY A 76 -12.62 2.94 20.15
CA GLY A 76 -11.21 3.07 20.49
C GLY A 76 -10.30 3.20 19.27
N THR A 77 -9.01 3.00 19.49
CA THR A 77 -7.95 3.22 18.50
C THR A 77 -8.12 2.38 17.23
N GLU A 78 -8.57 1.13 17.34
CA GLU A 78 -8.75 0.27 16.16
C GLU A 78 -9.86 0.78 15.23
N ALA A 79 -11.02 1.18 15.81
CA ALA A 79 -12.11 1.76 15.03
C ALA A 79 -11.69 3.09 14.39
N PHE A 80 -10.97 3.93 15.14
CA PHE A 80 -10.43 5.19 14.64
C PHE A 80 -9.47 5.00 13.46
N VAL A 81 -8.46 4.14 13.59
CA VAL A 81 -7.50 3.85 12.53
C VAL A 81 -8.20 3.29 11.29
N ASN A 82 -9.22 2.44 11.47
CA ASN A 82 -10.01 1.94 10.35
C ASN A 82 -10.81 3.04 9.65
N ALA A 83 -11.43 3.95 10.40
CA ALA A 83 -12.15 5.09 9.83
C ALA A 83 -11.21 6.01 9.04
N VAL A 84 -10.07 6.38 9.62
CA VAL A 84 -9.03 7.20 8.97
C VAL A 84 -8.50 6.53 7.71
N LYS A 85 -8.13 5.24 7.76
CA LYS A 85 -7.66 4.49 6.59
C LYS A 85 -8.72 4.38 5.49
N ASN A 86 -9.99 4.20 5.85
CA ASN A 86 -11.08 4.15 4.88
C ASN A 86 -11.26 5.50 4.18
N ASN A 87 -11.29 6.59 4.94
CA ASN A 87 -11.34 7.95 4.40
C ASN A 87 -10.14 8.20 3.48
N GLN A 88 -8.92 7.92 3.92
CA GLN A 88 -7.73 8.16 3.11
C GLN A 88 -7.68 7.29 1.84
N PHE A 89 -8.12 6.04 1.92
CA PHE A 89 -8.23 5.17 0.73
C PHE A 89 -9.19 5.77 -0.30
N ASP A 90 -10.31 6.29 0.16
CA ASP A 90 -11.32 6.92 -0.69
C ASP A 90 -10.81 8.25 -1.28
N VAL A 91 -10.13 9.07 -0.47
CA VAL A 91 -9.47 10.31 -0.90
C VAL A 91 -8.50 10.05 -2.04
N LEU A 92 -7.58 9.12 -1.81
CA LEU A 92 -6.54 8.82 -2.77
C LEU A 92 -7.13 8.24 -4.07
N LYS A 93 -8.13 7.36 -3.96
CA LYS A 93 -8.73 6.65 -5.09
C LYS A 93 -9.67 7.52 -5.92
N ASN A 94 -10.52 8.31 -5.27
CA ASN A 94 -11.69 8.87 -5.92
C ASN A 94 -11.72 10.39 -5.97
N SER A 95 -11.02 11.13 -5.09
CA SER A 95 -11.20 12.58 -5.03
C SER A 95 -10.78 13.29 -6.32
N HIS A 96 -9.64 12.91 -6.90
CA HIS A 96 -9.18 13.49 -8.16
C HIS A 96 -10.06 13.12 -9.36
N VAL A 97 -10.78 12.00 -9.29
CA VAL A 97 -11.71 11.57 -10.33
C VAL A 97 -13.02 12.36 -10.25
N GLN A 98 -13.55 12.51 -9.03
CA GLN A 98 -14.83 13.19 -8.79
C GLN A 98 -14.72 14.71 -8.95
N ASP A 99 -13.56 15.28 -8.59
CA ASP A 99 -13.36 16.73 -8.59
C ASP A 99 -12.50 17.24 -9.77
N GLY A 100 -12.45 16.47 -10.86
CA GLY A 100 -11.84 16.90 -12.12
C GLY A 100 -10.33 17.18 -12.05
N GLY A 101 -9.60 16.45 -11.21
CA GLY A 101 -8.16 16.55 -11.01
C GLY A 101 -7.77 16.61 -9.53
N PHE A 102 -6.48 16.58 -9.25
CA PHE A 102 -5.97 16.83 -7.90
C PHE A 102 -6.16 18.31 -7.55
N GLN A 103 -6.93 18.60 -6.51
CA GLN A 103 -7.25 19.98 -6.11
C GLN A 103 -6.55 20.37 -4.78
N PRO A 104 -6.18 21.65 -4.61
CA PRO A 104 -5.91 22.20 -3.29
C PRO A 104 -7.21 22.28 -2.47
N LEU A 105 -7.09 22.42 -1.15
CA LEU A 105 -8.26 22.72 -0.32
C LEU A 105 -8.62 24.20 -0.36
N SER A 106 -7.62 25.07 -0.56
CA SER A 106 -7.83 26.52 -0.67
C SER A 106 -6.90 27.14 -1.74
N PRO A 107 -7.43 27.93 -2.69
CA PRO A 107 -8.85 28.03 -3.03
C PRO A 107 -9.33 26.76 -3.76
N MET A 108 -10.42 26.14 -3.28
CA MET A 108 -11.13 25.08 -4.02
C MET A 108 -11.82 25.67 -5.26
N PRO A 109 -11.72 25.09 -6.46
CA PRO A 109 -12.43 25.60 -7.63
C PRO A 109 -13.97 25.59 -7.46
N ASP A 110 -14.64 26.64 -7.97
CA ASP A 110 -16.09 26.83 -7.84
C ASP A 110 -16.96 25.60 -8.15
N PRO A 111 -16.70 24.80 -9.21
CA PRO A 111 -17.52 23.62 -9.51
C PRO A 111 -17.45 22.51 -8.46
N TYR A 112 -16.42 22.51 -7.60
CA TYR A 112 -16.08 21.43 -6.68
C TYR A 112 -16.03 21.87 -5.22
N ILE A 113 -16.63 23.01 -4.87
CA ILE A 113 -16.62 23.50 -3.48
C ILE A 113 -17.29 22.55 -2.50
N TYR A 114 -18.28 21.76 -2.94
CA TYR A 114 -18.87 20.66 -2.17
C TYR A 114 -18.42 19.29 -2.71
N GLY A 115 -17.20 19.24 -3.27
CA GLY A 115 -16.59 18.05 -3.84
C GLY A 115 -15.86 17.19 -2.83
N HIS A 116 -15.37 16.05 -3.29
CA HIS A 116 -14.76 15.01 -2.47
C HIS A 116 -13.51 15.48 -1.69
N HIS A 117 -12.71 16.39 -2.26
CA HIS A 117 -11.56 16.99 -1.58
C HIS A 117 -12.01 17.82 -0.37
N THR A 118 -13.05 18.65 -0.53
CA THR A 118 -13.57 19.52 0.54
C THR A 118 -13.91 18.72 1.81
N TYR A 119 -14.61 17.60 1.65
CA TYR A 119 -15.02 16.74 2.76
C TYR A 119 -13.87 15.85 3.24
N TYR A 120 -13.43 14.93 2.39
CA TYR A 120 -12.60 13.80 2.82
C TYR A 120 -11.11 14.15 2.89
N LYS A 121 -10.58 14.95 1.95
CA LYS A 121 -9.22 15.50 2.09
C LYS A 121 -9.20 16.53 3.22
N GLY A 122 -10.26 17.32 3.39
CA GLY A 122 -10.46 18.17 4.56
C GLY A 122 -10.28 17.40 5.87
N ALA A 123 -11.03 16.31 6.07
CA ALA A 123 -10.88 15.45 7.25
C ALA A 123 -9.49 14.82 7.38
N ALA A 124 -8.86 14.43 6.26
CA ALA A 124 -7.50 13.90 6.26
C ALA A 124 -6.47 14.93 6.72
N VAL A 125 -6.63 16.21 6.37
CA VAL A 125 -5.77 17.31 6.81
C VAL A 125 -5.94 17.56 8.31
N LEU A 126 -7.16 17.49 8.85
CA LEU A 126 -7.37 17.61 10.30
C LEU A 126 -6.73 16.45 11.08
N HIS A 127 -6.76 15.24 10.51
CA HIS A 127 -6.03 14.10 11.07
C HIS A 127 -4.52 14.36 11.10
N ASN A 128 -3.96 14.87 10.00
CA ASN A 128 -2.53 15.17 9.93
C ASN A 128 -2.15 16.31 10.88
N LEU A 129 -2.98 17.36 11.02
CA LEU A 129 -2.76 18.42 11.99
C LEU A 129 -2.70 17.86 13.43
N ARG A 130 -3.57 16.89 13.75
CA ARG A 130 -3.50 16.17 15.04
C ARG A 130 -2.20 15.38 15.16
N GLY A 131 -1.72 14.74 14.09
CA GLY A 131 -0.42 14.08 14.06
C GLY A 131 0.75 15.04 14.28
N TYR A 132 0.69 16.27 13.73
CA TYR A 132 1.73 17.28 13.88
C TYR A 132 1.80 17.88 15.28
N LEU A 133 0.64 18.19 15.87
CA LEU A 133 0.56 18.84 17.17
C LEU A 133 0.56 17.85 18.35
N GLY A 134 0.16 16.60 18.09
CA GLY A 134 -0.24 15.65 19.11
C GLY A 134 -1.61 15.98 19.74
N ASP A 135 -2.20 14.98 20.39
CA ASP A 135 -3.58 15.00 20.88
C ASP A 135 -3.97 16.20 21.76
N SER A 136 -3.14 16.53 22.75
CA SER A 136 -3.46 17.55 23.75
C SER A 136 -3.42 18.94 23.13
N LEU A 137 -2.36 19.24 22.38
CA LEU A 137 -2.19 20.55 21.74
C LEU A 137 -3.19 20.71 20.60
N PHE A 138 -3.48 19.67 19.81
CA PHE A 138 -4.53 19.69 18.80
C PHE A 138 -5.88 20.10 19.40
N ARG A 139 -6.34 19.43 20.47
CA ARG A 139 -7.63 19.76 21.11
C ARG A 139 -7.67 21.20 21.63
N GLN A 140 -6.60 21.65 22.29
CA GLN A 140 -6.49 23.03 22.77
C GLN A 140 -6.53 24.04 21.62
N THR A 141 -5.82 23.74 20.53
CA THR A 141 -5.69 24.61 19.35
C THR A 141 -7.03 24.76 18.65
N MET A 142 -7.72 23.66 18.36
CA MET A 142 -9.04 23.69 17.71
C MET A 142 -10.08 24.44 18.58
N GLN A 143 -10.05 24.26 19.90
CA GLN A 143 -10.92 25.02 20.83
C GLN A 143 -10.58 26.51 20.87
N GLY A 144 -9.30 26.87 20.79
CA GLY A 144 -8.86 28.26 20.75
C GLY A 144 -9.33 28.98 19.49
N VAL A 145 -9.25 28.32 18.32
CA VAL A 145 -9.78 28.85 17.06
C VAL A 145 -11.30 29.07 17.14
N GLN A 146 -12.05 28.11 17.68
CA GLN A 146 -13.50 28.26 17.89
C GLN A 146 -13.83 29.46 18.79
N GLN A 147 -13.06 29.71 19.84
CA GLN A 147 -13.27 30.85 20.73
C GLN A 147 -12.92 32.18 20.06
N GLN A 148 -11.86 32.20 19.24
CA GLN A 148 -11.41 33.39 18.54
C GLN A 148 -12.38 33.85 17.45
N PHE A 149 -12.97 32.90 16.70
CA PHE A 149 -13.86 33.18 15.57
C PHE A 149 -15.33 32.85 15.83
N ALA A 150 -15.74 32.76 17.10
CA ALA A 150 -17.13 32.52 17.46
C ALA A 150 -18.07 33.55 16.79
N ASP A 151 -19.11 33.05 16.14
CA ASP A 151 -20.09 33.82 15.36
C ASP A 151 -19.45 34.71 14.27
N SER A 152 -18.34 34.26 13.69
CA SER A 152 -17.56 34.99 12.69
C SER A 152 -17.13 34.14 11.51
N ALA A 153 -16.52 34.81 10.53
CA ALA A 153 -16.01 34.19 9.32
C ALA A 153 -14.48 34.21 9.27
N VAL A 154 -13.88 33.17 8.69
CA VAL A 154 -12.42 33.00 8.61
C VAL A 154 -12.02 32.51 7.22
N ASP A 155 -10.94 33.04 6.65
CA ASP A 155 -10.31 32.49 5.44
C ASP A 155 -9.17 31.54 5.81
N ALA A 156 -8.63 30.80 4.84
CA ALA A 156 -7.60 29.80 5.09
C ALA A 156 -6.32 30.36 5.75
N ASN A 157 -5.91 31.59 5.42
CA ASN A 157 -4.72 32.22 6.01
C ASN A 157 -4.98 32.62 7.47
N ALA A 158 -6.12 33.27 7.75
CA ALA A 158 -6.50 33.64 9.10
C ALA A 158 -6.75 32.39 9.98
N PHE A 159 -7.19 31.28 9.39
CA PHE A 159 -7.32 30.00 10.08
C PHE A 159 -5.94 29.45 10.48
N ARG A 160 -4.96 29.42 9.56
CA ARG A 160 -3.56 29.09 9.87
C ARG A 160 -3.03 29.96 11.00
N ASP A 161 -3.09 31.29 10.83
CA ASP A 161 -2.50 32.24 11.78
C ASP A 161 -3.08 32.05 13.20
N ALA A 162 -4.36 31.69 13.31
CA ALA A 162 -4.99 31.39 14.60
C ALA A 162 -4.56 30.03 15.17
N LEU A 163 -4.40 29.00 14.35
CA LEU A 163 -3.83 27.73 14.79
C LEU A 163 -2.41 27.93 15.33
N GLU A 164 -1.58 28.71 14.64
CA GLU A 164 -0.21 29.05 15.08
C GLU A 164 -0.21 29.85 16.38
N LEU A 165 -1.06 30.88 16.47
CA LEU A 165 -1.18 31.71 17.67
C LEU A 165 -1.50 30.89 18.92
N VAL A 166 -2.39 29.90 18.81
CA VAL A 166 -2.83 29.08 19.95
C VAL A 166 -1.85 27.93 20.22
N SER A 167 -1.31 27.29 19.18
CA SER A 167 -0.42 26.14 19.33
C SER A 167 1.02 26.51 19.67
N GLY A 168 1.48 27.69 19.22
CA GLY A 168 2.88 28.10 19.23
C GLY A 168 3.77 27.38 18.21
N ALA A 169 3.19 26.58 17.31
CA ALA A 169 3.89 25.92 16.22
C ALA A 169 3.91 26.82 14.98
N ASP A 170 4.97 26.70 14.18
CA ASP A 170 4.99 27.20 12.80
C ASP A 170 4.22 26.19 11.92
N LEU A 171 3.14 26.63 11.29
CA LEU A 171 2.27 25.81 10.45
C LEU A 171 2.31 26.27 8.99
N ASP A 172 3.18 27.21 8.62
CA ASP A 172 3.38 27.60 7.22
C ASP A 172 3.73 26.38 6.34
N PRO A 173 4.73 25.53 6.68
CA PRO A 173 5.05 24.33 5.89
C PRO A 173 3.88 23.35 5.79
N PHE A 174 3.09 23.23 6.87
CA PHE A 174 1.92 22.37 6.90
C PHE A 174 0.83 22.89 5.95
N PHE A 175 0.51 24.17 5.98
CA PHE A 175 -0.51 24.75 5.11
C PHE A 175 -0.10 24.75 3.64
N ASP A 176 1.16 25.10 3.35
CA ASP A 176 1.71 25.07 2.00
C ASP A 176 1.57 23.68 1.37
N ALA A 177 1.88 22.63 2.13
CA ALA A 177 1.82 21.25 1.69
C ALA A 177 0.39 20.66 1.62
N TRP A 178 -0.41 20.84 2.69
CA TRP A 178 -1.65 20.09 2.86
C TRP A 178 -2.90 20.86 2.40
N VAL A 179 -2.88 22.19 2.47
CA VAL A 179 -4.03 23.06 2.21
C VAL A 179 -3.91 23.75 0.86
N PHE A 180 -2.77 24.37 0.57
CA PHE A 180 -2.57 25.20 -0.61
C PHE A 180 -2.03 24.43 -1.82
N ALA A 181 -1.33 23.32 -1.61
CA ALA A 181 -0.92 22.43 -2.70
C ALA A 181 -1.98 21.35 -3.01
N PRO A 182 -2.15 20.99 -4.30
CA PRO A 182 -2.88 19.79 -4.67
C PRO A 182 -2.09 18.53 -4.30
N GLY A 183 -2.72 17.36 -4.44
CA GLY A 183 -2.02 16.09 -4.32
C GLY A 183 -1.58 15.73 -2.90
N PHE A 184 -0.60 14.82 -2.83
CA PHE A 184 -0.09 14.18 -1.62
C PHE A 184 1.38 13.81 -1.79
N SER A 185 2.07 13.59 -0.67
CA SER A 185 3.38 12.96 -0.62
C SER A 185 3.39 11.68 0.20
N VAL A 186 4.48 10.92 0.10
CA VAL A 186 4.76 9.71 0.88
C VAL A 186 6.23 9.60 1.17
N PHE A 187 6.60 9.30 2.42
CA PHE A 187 7.97 8.96 2.76
C PHE A 187 8.19 7.45 2.69
N VAL A 188 9.23 7.05 1.97
CA VAL A 188 9.64 5.66 1.80
C VAL A 188 11.10 5.49 2.22
N LEU A 189 11.45 4.31 2.73
CA LEU A 189 12.83 3.97 3.03
C LEU A 189 13.60 3.85 1.71
N HIS A 190 14.72 4.56 1.62
CA HIS A 190 15.62 4.51 0.47
C HIS A 190 16.88 3.73 0.79
N ASP A 191 17.51 4.02 1.94
CA ASP A 191 18.72 3.34 2.38
C ASP A 191 18.66 3.07 3.89
N LEU A 192 19.29 1.97 4.31
CA LEU A 192 19.41 1.56 5.71
C LEU A 192 20.73 0.82 5.90
N ASP A 193 21.58 1.35 6.77
CA ASP A 193 22.77 0.67 7.28
C ASP A 193 22.70 0.61 8.81
N ALA A 194 23.12 -0.51 9.38
CA ALA A 194 23.09 -0.73 10.82
C ALA A 194 24.41 -1.32 11.29
N VAL A 195 25.08 -0.60 12.19
CA VAL A 195 26.40 -0.98 12.71
C VAL A 195 26.35 -1.08 14.22
N GLN A 196 26.85 -2.21 14.75
CA GLN A 196 26.93 -2.40 16.19
C GLN A 196 27.98 -1.47 16.82
N GLN A 197 27.55 -0.65 17.77
CA GLN A 197 28.37 0.28 18.56
C GLN A 197 28.24 -0.06 20.05
N GLY A 198 29.15 -0.89 20.55
CA GLY A 198 29.10 -1.35 21.96
C GLY A 198 27.90 -2.27 22.21
N ASN A 199 26.95 -1.82 23.03
CA ASN A 199 25.73 -2.58 23.36
C ASN A 199 24.50 -2.13 22.56
N GLU A 200 24.65 -1.15 21.68
CA GLU A 200 23.59 -0.60 20.84
C GLU A 200 23.98 -0.73 19.37
N TRP A 201 23.00 -0.51 18.50
CA TRP A 201 23.14 -0.44 17.06
C TRP A 201 22.90 1.00 16.63
N GLU A 202 23.86 1.59 15.94
CA GLU A 202 23.69 2.84 15.21
C GLU A 202 23.06 2.52 13.86
N VAL A 203 21.99 3.22 13.50
CA VAL A 203 21.18 2.94 12.31
C VAL A 203 21.09 4.20 11.47
N ASP A 204 21.82 4.22 10.37
CA ASP A 204 21.79 5.30 9.40
C ASP A 204 20.72 5.00 8.34
N LEU A 205 19.85 5.98 8.10
CA LEU A 205 18.67 5.84 7.25
C LEU A 205 18.62 7.01 6.27
N VAL A 206 18.24 6.72 5.03
CA VAL A 206 17.81 7.74 4.06
C VAL A 206 16.36 7.50 3.73
N LEU A 207 15.53 8.51 3.96
CA LEU A 207 14.15 8.56 3.52
C LEU A 207 14.07 9.32 2.20
N ARG A 208 13.23 8.86 1.27
CA ARG A 208 12.86 9.61 0.07
C ARG A 208 11.39 9.98 0.12
N GLN A 209 11.05 11.19 -0.30
CA GLN A 209 9.69 11.65 -0.46
C GLN A 209 9.21 11.43 -1.90
N GLY A 210 8.24 10.55 -2.10
CA GLY A 210 7.50 10.39 -3.34
C GLY A 210 6.33 11.37 -3.43
N LEU A 211 6.01 11.85 -4.63
CA LEU A 211 4.94 12.82 -4.87
C LEU A 211 3.85 12.22 -5.76
N ARG A 212 2.59 12.62 -5.52
CA ARG A 212 1.45 12.29 -6.37
C ARG A 212 0.53 13.49 -6.53
N GLY A 213 0.29 13.88 -7.78
CA GLY A 213 -0.60 15.00 -8.10
C GLY A 213 -0.11 16.35 -7.57
N THR A 214 1.19 16.45 -7.26
CA THR A 214 1.85 17.62 -6.71
C THR A 214 3.30 17.70 -7.17
N SER A 215 3.88 18.89 -7.04
CA SER A 215 5.32 19.14 -7.22
C SER A 215 5.97 19.72 -5.96
N THR A 216 5.18 19.84 -4.88
CA THR A 216 5.62 20.39 -3.61
C THR A 216 6.10 19.25 -2.71
N PHE A 217 7.37 19.29 -2.32
CA PHE A 217 7.84 18.46 -1.20
C PHE A 217 7.32 19.05 0.10
N HIS A 218 6.86 18.19 0.99
CA HIS A 218 6.45 18.58 2.33
C HIS A 218 7.70 18.72 3.19
N ASP A 219 7.73 19.76 4.00
CA ASP A 219 8.81 20.06 4.95
C ASP A 219 8.28 19.99 6.39
N GLU A 220 9.21 19.81 7.34
CA GLU A 220 8.93 19.74 8.77
C GLU A 220 7.89 18.68 9.18
N VAL A 221 7.86 17.56 8.45
CA VAL A 221 6.89 16.47 8.67
C VAL A 221 7.31 15.61 9.87
N PRO A 222 6.53 15.53 10.96
CA PRO A 222 6.80 14.62 12.06
C PRO A 222 6.38 13.19 11.69
N LEU A 223 7.33 12.28 11.60
CA LEU A 223 7.11 10.88 11.26
C LEU A 223 7.41 9.99 12.46
N ASP A 224 6.54 9.00 12.72
CA ASP A 224 6.92 7.83 13.50
C ASP A 224 7.71 6.86 12.62
N LEU A 225 8.86 6.42 13.12
CA LEU A 225 9.69 5.38 12.51
C LEU A 225 9.91 4.29 13.55
N THR A 226 9.51 3.07 13.23
CA THR A 226 9.64 1.92 14.12
C THR A 226 10.72 0.98 13.62
N LEU A 227 11.80 0.83 14.37
CA LEU A 227 12.79 -0.22 14.16
C LEU A 227 12.30 -1.52 14.79
N ILE A 228 12.41 -2.63 14.05
CA ILE A 228 11.94 -3.95 14.49
C ILE A 228 13.08 -4.95 14.39
N GLY A 229 13.39 -5.64 15.50
CA GLY A 229 14.42 -6.69 15.57
C GLY A 229 13.87 -8.08 15.23
N GLU A 230 14.77 -9.07 15.14
CA GLU A 230 14.44 -10.46 14.76
C GLU A 230 13.32 -11.07 15.62
N ASP A 231 13.33 -10.83 16.93
CA ASP A 231 12.30 -11.30 17.87
C ASP A 231 11.06 -10.38 17.94
N TRP A 232 10.87 -9.53 16.93
CA TRP A 232 9.82 -8.52 16.81
C TRP A 232 9.81 -7.48 17.93
N GLN A 233 10.97 -7.27 18.57
CA GLN A 233 11.19 -6.15 19.47
C GLN A 233 11.00 -4.85 18.69
N ARG A 234 10.21 -3.92 19.22
CA ARG A 234 9.92 -2.65 18.54
C ARG A 234 10.50 -1.48 19.31
N GLN A 235 11.11 -0.55 18.59
CA GLN A 235 11.48 0.75 19.11
C GLN A 235 10.98 1.84 18.18
N GLU A 236 10.12 2.70 18.72
CA GLU A 236 9.59 3.84 18.00
C GLU A 236 10.53 5.05 18.18
N HIS A 237 10.74 5.78 17.09
CA HIS A 237 11.41 7.06 17.02
C HIS A 237 10.46 8.09 16.41
N LEU A 238 10.39 9.27 17.01
CA LEU A 238 9.77 10.43 16.39
C LEU A 238 10.86 11.26 15.72
N VAL A 239 10.75 11.43 14.42
CA VAL A 239 11.72 12.16 13.59
C VAL A 239 11.02 13.23 12.78
N THR A 240 11.77 14.22 12.31
CA THR A 240 11.27 15.22 11.37
C THR A 240 11.91 14.98 10.02
N ALA A 241 11.10 14.94 8.95
CA ALA A 241 11.56 14.77 7.58
C ALA A 241 11.06 15.90 6.69
N GLY A 242 11.81 16.17 5.62
CA GLY A 242 11.52 17.25 4.69
C GLY A 242 12.31 17.10 3.39
N GLY A 243 11.91 17.88 2.38
CA GLY A 243 12.50 17.83 1.05
C GLY A 243 12.39 16.46 0.37
N GLU A 244 13.12 16.29 -0.73
CA GLU A 244 13.13 15.03 -1.48
C GLU A 244 13.81 13.90 -0.71
N PHE A 245 14.89 14.19 0.00
CA PHE A 245 15.66 13.23 0.78
C PHE A 245 15.91 13.74 2.20
N THR A 246 15.76 12.85 3.19
CA THR A 246 16.12 13.12 4.59
C THR A 246 17.05 12.03 5.10
N SER A 247 18.22 12.42 5.62
CA SER A 247 19.15 11.51 6.29
C SER A 247 18.93 11.57 7.80
N LEU A 248 18.87 10.41 8.45
CA LEU A 248 18.64 10.25 9.88
C LEU A 248 19.64 9.24 10.45
N THR A 249 20.08 9.47 11.69
CA THR A 249 20.85 8.49 12.48
C THR A 249 20.07 8.19 13.75
N LEU A 250 19.71 6.92 13.94
CA LEU A 250 18.95 6.41 15.08
C LEU A 250 19.78 5.38 15.86
N THR A 251 19.27 4.98 17.03
CA THR A 251 19.93 3.97 17.87
C THR A 251 18.93 2.93 18.37
N ALA A 252 19.31 1.65 18.32
CA ALA A 252 18.50 0.54 18.84
C ALA A 252 19.28 -0.40 19.77
N PRO A 253 18.64 -1.01 20.80
CA PRO A 253 19.28 -1.99 21.68
C PRO A 253 19.34 -3.40 21.05
N PHE A 254 18.89 -3.56 19.81
CA PHE A 254 18.86 -4.80 19.03
C PHE A 254 19.25 -4.51 17.57
N GLU A 255 19.66 -5.54 16.84
CA GLU A 255 19.91 -5.43 15.41
C GLU A 255 18.59 -5.19 14.67
N PRO A 256 18.39 -4.05 13.99
CA PRO A 256 17.18 -3.81 13.22
C PRO A 256 17.14 -4.75 12.01
N ARG A 257 16.03 -5.47 11.85
CA ARG A 257 15.76 -6.33 10.71
C ARG A 257 14.77 -5.71 9.74
N MET A 258 14.01 -4.72 10.20
CA MET A 258 12.96 -4.05 9.47
C MET A 258 12.78 -2.62 10.03
N ALA A 259 12.43 -1.66 9.17
CA ALA A 259 12.09 -0.29 9.56
C ALA A 259 10.74 0.13 8.97
N VAL A 260 9.79 0.47 9.83
CA VAL A 260 8.42 0.85 9.43
C VAL A 260 8.22 2.34 9.63
N ILE A 261 7.96 3.05 8.54
CA ILE A 261 7.58 4.47 8.57
C ILE A 261 6.06 4.56 8.73
N ASN A 262 5.59 5.45 9.60
CA ASN A 262 4.17 5.73 9.84
C ASN A 262 3.34 4.48 10.20
N GLY A 263 3.95 3.55 10.95
CA GLY A 263 3.33 2.28 11.33
C GLY A 263 2.11 2.47 12.23
N TYR A 264 2.06 3.57 12.99
CA TYR A 264 0.92 3.93 13.83
C TYR A 264 -0.17 4.71 13.09
N ASN A 265 0.00 4.98 11.79
CA ASN A 265 -0.95 5.72 10.97
C ASN A 265 -1.30 7.09 11.57
N ARG A 266 -0.28 7.81 12.07
CA ARG A 266 -0.45 9.16 12.62
C ARG A 266 -0.63 10.21 11.53
N LEU A 267 -0.15 9.91 10.33
CA LEU A 267 -0.32 10.75 9.15
C LEU A 267 -0.94 9.96 7.99
N ASN A 268 -1.91 10.59 7.34
CA ASN A 268 -2.36 10.25 6.01
C ASN A 268 -1.31 10.67 4.98
N GLN A 269 -0.87 9.73 4.15
CA GLN A 269 0.12 9.92 3.09
C GLN A 269 -0.40 9.28 1.79
N ALA A 270 0.34 9.42 0.69
CA ALA A 270 0.12 8.67 -0.55
C ALA A 270 0.56 7.19 -0.39
N ARG A 271 0.01 6.49 0.60
CA ARG A 271 0.25 5.07 0.85
C ARG A 271 -0.95 4.40 1.48
N MET A 272 -1.06 3.10 1.24
CA MET A 272 -1.87 2.18 2.06
C MET A 272 -0.99 1.04 2.51
N ASP A 273 -1.26 0.53 3.70
CA ASP A 273 -0.45 -0.51 4.30
C ASP A 273 -1.30 -1.56 5.01
N HIS A 274 -0.75 -2.77 5.04
CA HIS A 274 -1.27 -3.87 5.84
C HIS A 274 -0.13 -4.66 6.46
N GLU A 275 -0.14 -4.73 7.79
CA GLU A 275 0.82 -5.48 8.59
C GLU A 275 0.05 -6.46 9.48
N PHE A 276 0.48 -7.72 9.49
CA PHE A 276 -0.13 -8.76 10.30
C PHE A 276 0.84 -9.93 10.53
N ILE A 277 0.48 -10.81 11.46
CA ILE A 277 1.24 -12.02 11.76
C ILE A 277 0.59 -13.19 11.03
N LEU A 278 1.36 -13.85 10.17
CA LEU A 278 1.01 -15.15 9.61
C LEU A 278 1.35 -16.22 10.65
N ARG A 279 0.43 -17.17 10.90
CA ARG A 279 0.65 -18.28 11.84
C ARG A 279 0.40 -19.61 11.15
N PRO A 280 1.26 -20.63 11.36
CA PRO A 280 1.09 -21.93 10.73
C PRO A 280 -0.31 -22.52 10.94
N GLY A 281 -1.02 -22.79 9.86
CA GLY A 281 -2.35 -23.41 9.87
C GLY A 281 -3.52 -22.48 10.24
N GLU A 282 -3.28 -21.19 10.45
CA GLU A 282 -4.33 -20.20 10.60
C GLU A 282 -4.77 -19.68 9.22
N THR A 283 -6.08 -19.66 8.96
CA THR A 283 -6.61 -19.05 7.74
C THR A 283 -6.61 -17.53 7.87
N PHE A 284 -6.10 -16.83 6.85
CA PHE A 284 -6.19 -15.38 6.74
C PHE A 284 -6.97 -14.97 5.47
N THR A 285 -7.36 -13.69 5.40
CA THR A 285 -8.00 -13.16 4.20
C THR A 285 -6.95 -12.98 3.12
N THR A 286 -7.07 -13.73 2.02
CA THR A 286 -6.09 -13.70 0.93
C THR A 286 -6.05 -12.38 0.19
N THR A 287 -7.15 -11.63 0.14
CA THR A 287 -7.17 -10.25 -0.39
C THR A 287 -6.87 -9.28 0.72
N LEU A 288 -5.65 -8.75 0.73
CA LEU A 288 -5.20 -7.86 1.78
C LEU A 288 -5.91 -6.50 1.65
N PRO A 289 -6.40 -5.93 2.76
CA PRO A 289 -7.22 -4.72 2.72
C PRO A 289 -6.42 -3.51 2.25
N ARG A 290 -7.01 -2.73 1.32
CA ARG A 290 -6.55 -1.40 0.86
C ARG A 290 -5.21 -1.35 0.12
N VAL A 291 -4.55 -2.48 -0.15
CA VAL A 291 -3.23 -2.55 -0.79
C VAL A 291 -3.21 -3.18 -2.19
N ASP A 292 -4.37 -3.59 -2.71
CA ASP A 292 -4.53 -4.31 -3.99
C ASP A 292 -3.50 -5.45 -4.19
N PHE A 293 -3.31 -6.23 -3.13
CA PHE A 293 -2.37 -7.32 -3.07
C PHE A 293 -3.09 -8.57 -2.58
N ARG A 294 -2.89 -9.70 -3.26
CA ARG A 294 -3.37 -10.99 -2.78
C ARG A 294 -2.20 -11.86 -2.35
N LEU A 295 -2.33 -12.47 -1.18
CA LEU A 295 -1.34 -13.34 -0.57
C LEU A 295 -1.94 -14.74 -0.39
N TYR A 296 -1.12 -15.75 -0.68
CA TYR A 296 -1.42 -17.15 -0.48
C TYR A 296 -0.27 -17.80 0.28
N GLU A 297 -0.61 -18.69 1.22
CA GLU A 297 0.35 -19.45 2.00
C GLU A 297 0.37 -20.90 1.50
N ASP A 298 1.57 -21.35 1.12
CA ASP A 298 1.82 -22.76 0.78
C ASP A 298 2.58 -23.46 1.90
N THR A 299 3.70 -22.87 2.36
CA THR A 299 4.53 -23.44 3.43
C THR A 299 4.94 -22.37 4.44
N LEU A 300 4.46 -22.53 5.67
CA LEU A 300 4.84 -21.71 6.81
C LEU A 300 5.18 -22.61 8.01
N LEU A 301 6.46 -22.66 8.39
CA LEU A 301 6.94 -23.55 9.46
C LEU A 301 6.80 -22.92 10.85
N ASP A 302 6.91 -21.60 10.94
CA ASP A 302 6.75 -20.82 12.16
C ASP A 302 6.08 -19.47 11.82
N SER A 303 5.67 -18.71 12.82
CA SER A 303 4.99 -17.44 12.62
C SER A 303 5.90 -16.43 11.91
N ALA A 304 5.33 -15.68 10.96
CA ALA A 304 6.04 -14.66 10.21
C ALA A 304 5.36 -13.31 10.40
N LEU A 305 6.15 -12.25 10.62
CA LEU A 305 5.66 -10.88 10.52
C LEU A 305 5.64 -10.51 9.04
N PHE A 306 4.48 -10.13 8.52
CA PHE A 306 4.31 -9.75 7.12
C PHE A 306 3.80 -8.32 7.02
N ARG A 307 4.41 -7.53 6.14
CA ARG A 307 3.96 -6.18 5.78
C ARG A 307 3.98 -6.01 4.27
N VAL A 308 2.93 -5.36 3.76
CA VAL A 308 2.95 -4.81 2.41
C VAL A 308 2.49 -3.36 2.45
N ASP A 309 3.25 -2.52 1.75
CA ASP A 309 2.92 -1.14 1.48
C ASP A 309 2.58 -0.99 -0.01
N HIS A 310 1.41 -0.46 -0.32
CA HIS A 310 1.08 0.04 -1.65
C HIS A 310 1.39 1.52 -1.68
N ILE A 311 2.46 1.88 -2.38
CA ILE A 311 2.94 3.25 -2.50
C ILE A 311 2.26 3.91 -3.69
N TRP A 312 1.52 4.98 -3.42
CA TRP A 312 0.71 5.70 -4.40
C TRP A 312 1.51 6.87 -4.96
N SER A 313 2.74 6.61 -5.40
CA SER A 313 3.61 7.52 -6.14
C SER A 313 4.44 6.72 -7.15
N ALA A 314 5.03 7.38 -8.15
CA ALA A 314 5.92 6.70 -9.06
C ALA A 314 7.10 6.02 -8.31
N PRO A 315 7.48 4.78 -8.66
CA PRO A 315 8.78 4.26 -8.30
C PRO A 315 9.89 5.13 -8.89
N ASP A 316 11.07 5.05 -8.30
CA ASP A 316 12.29 5.59 -8.92
C ASP A 316 12.60 4.83 -10.22
N ALA A 317 12.84 5.55 -11.30
CA ALA A 317 13.12 5.02 -12.64
C ALA A 317 14.58 5.27 -13.08
N ASP A 318 15.45 5.75 -12.19
CA ASP A 318 16.83 6.09 -12.52
C ASP A 318 17.72 4.85 -12.74
N LEU A 319 17.36 3.72 -12.14
CA LEU A 319 18.08 2.45 -12.23
C LEU A 319 17.19 1.37 -12.86
N LEU A 320 17.23 1.26 -14.19
CA LEU A 320 16.55 0.22 -14.96
C LEU A 320 17.57 -0.70 -15.63
N ASP A 321 17.31 -2.01 -15.61
CA ASP A 321 18.04 -2.96 -16.45
C ASP A 321 17.80 -2.67 -17.94
N ALA A 322 18.74 -3.09 -18.79
CA ALA A 322 18.76 -2.75 -20.22
C ALA A 322 17.54 -3.29 -20.99
N GLU A 323 16.92 -4.35 -20.49
CA GLU A 323 15.75 -5.00 -21.06
C GLU A 323 14.41 -4.39 -20.60
N VAL A 324 14.44 -3.43 -19.66
CA VAL A 324 13.24 -2.71 -19.19
C VAL A 324 13.00 -1.47 -20.06
N ASP A 325 11.88 -1.46 -20.78
CA ASP A 325 11.48 -0.35 -21.64
C ASP A 325 10.74 0.75 -20.88
N GLN A 326 9.90 0.36 -19.91
CA GLN A 326 9.06 1.27 -19.13
C GLN A 326 8.77 0.70 -17.74
N ILE A 327 8.61 1.58 -16.76
CA ILE A 327 8.11 1.26 -15.41
C ILE A 327 6.86 2.11 -15.13
N SER A 328 6.01 1.65 -14.22
CA SER A 328 4.85 2.39 -13.70
C SER A 328 5.21 3.83 -13.35
N SER A 329 4.36 4.77 -13.75
CA SER A 329 4.50 6.21 -13.45
C SER A 329 3.67 6.63 -12.23
N THR A 330 2.94 5.71 -11.58
CA THR A 330 1.87 6.09 -10.65
C THR A 330 1.88 5.36 -9.31
N HIS A 331 2.39 4.12 -9.25
CA HIS A 331 2.44 3.33 -8.02
C HIS A 331 3.41 2.15 -8.11
N TYR A 332 3.75 1.61 -6.93
CA TYR A 332 4.48 0.36 -6.76
C TYR A 332 4.18 -0.23 -5.37
N TRP A 333 4.73 -1.40 -5.06
CA TRP A 333 4.60 -2.04 -3.76
C TRP A 333 5.96 -2.26 -3.11
N VAL A 334 5.96 -2.26 -1.77
CA VAL A 334 7.08 -2.73 -0.96
C VAL A 334 6.56 -3.88 -0.10
N VAL A 335 7.17 -5.05 -0.26
CA VAL A 335 6.91 -6.24 0.57
C VAL A 335 8.06 -6.39 1.54
N ASP A 336 7.74 -6.45 2.82
CA ASP A 336 8.72 -6.48 3.91
C ASP A 336 8.21 -7.38 5.05
N GLY A 337 9.08 -7.70 6.00
CA GLY A 337 8.72 -8.52 7.14
C GLY A 337 9.91 -9.25 7.76
N ILE A 338 9.57 -10.17 8.67
CA ILE A 338 10.54 -11.04 9.33
C ILE A 338 9.99 -12.45 9.21
N TRP A 339 10.53 -13.20 8.24
CA TRP A 339 10.04 -14.52 7.85
C TRP A 339 11.04 -15.59 8.28
N PRO A 340 10.59 -16.69 8.93
CA PRO A 340 11.47 -17.78 9.28
C PRO A 340 12.03 -18.47 8.02
N PRO A 341 13.24 -19.05 8.08
CA PRO A 341 13.82 -19.77 6.95
C PRO A 341 12.91 -20.87 6.41
N GLY A 342 12.78 -20.94 5.09
CA GLY A 342 11.91 -21.92 4.41
C GLY A 342 10.44 -21.50 4.29
N THR A 343 10.09 -20.27 4.69
CA THR A 343 8.80 -19.66 4.36
C THR A 343 8.65 -19.54 2.85
N ASP A 344 7.55 -20.06 2.30
CA ASP A 344 7.20 -19.96 0.88
C ASP A 344 5.78 -19.39 0.76
N LEU A 345 5.72 -18.17 0.23
CA LEU A 345 4.50 -17.41 0.04
C LEU A 345 4.33 -17.15 -1.45
N HIS A 346 3.07 -17.10 -1.90
CA HIS A 346 2.72 -16.74 -3.26
C HIS A 346 1.85 -15.49 -3.25
N ALA A 347 1.89 -14.74 -4.34
CA ALA A 347 1.10 -13.54 -4.45
C ALA A 347 0.44 -13.38 -5.82
N ARG A 348 -0.54 -12.49 -5.86
CA ARG A 348 -1.16 -12.01 -7.09
C ARG A 348 -1.35 -10.51 -7.02
N LEU A 349 -0.88 -9.82 -8.05
CA LEU A 349 -1.13 -8.40 -8.28
C LEU A 349 -2.00 -8.23 -9.52
N ASN A 350 -2.98 -7.33 -9.44
CA ASN A 350 -3.86 -7.02 -10.57
C ASN A 350 -3.44 -5.71 -11.20
N TYR A 351 -3.60 -5.59 -12.51
CA TYR A 351 -3.47 -4.33 -13.21
C TYR A 351 -4.76 -4.03 -14.00
N THR A 352 -5.13 -2.75 -14.10
CA THR A 352 -6.31 -2.30 -14.85
C THR A 352 -6.06 -0.96 -15.53
N ALA A 353 -6.34 -0.89 -16.84
CA ALA A 353 -6.10 0.26 -17.71
C ALA A 353 -7.32 0.56 -18.61
N LEU A 354 -8.52 0.40 -18.07
CA LEU A 354 -9.80 0.61 -18.77
C LEU A 354 -10.12 2.10 -18.99
N ASN A 355 -9.69 2.99 -18.09
CA ASN A 355 -9.89 4.44 -18.20
C ASN A 355 -8.67 5.21 -17.65
N ALA A 356 -8.58 6.49 -18.02
CA ALA A 356 -7.42 7.35 -17.74
C ALA A 356 -7.20 7.65 -16.25
N ASP A 357 -8.18 7.37 -15.39
CA ASP A 357 -8.09 7.60 -13.94
C ASP A 357 -7.48 6.40 -13.20
N GLN A 358 -7.22 5.29 -13.90
CA GLN A 358 -6.62 4.09 -13.32
C GLN A 358 -5.10 4.13 -13.39
N PHE A 359 -4.47 3.60 -12.35
CA PHE A 359 -3.03 3.57 -12.17
C PHE A 359 -2.24 3.08 -13.38
N ASP A 360 -2.68 1.96 -13.96
CA ASP A 360 -1.93 1.27 -15.01
C ASP A 360 -2.26 1.77 -16.41
N TYR A 361 -3.10 2.81 -16.52
CA TYR A 361 -3.54 3.32 -17.82
C TYR A 361 -2.37 3.71 -18.71
N ASP A 362 -1.45 4.53 -18.20
CA ASP A 362 -0.29 5.01 -18.96
C ASP A 362 0.59 3.86 -19.48
N LEU A 363 0.59 2.73 -18.78
CA LEU A 363 1.39 1.56 -19.13
C LEU A 363 0.67 0.66 -20.14
N TYR A 364 -0.62 0.39 -19.95
CA TYR A 364 -1.36 -0.67 -20.67
C TYR A 364 -2.57 -0.20 -21.51
N TYR A 365 -2.84 1.11 -21.65
CA TYR A 365 -4.01 1.58 -22.40
C TYR A 365 -4.03 1.18 -23.88
N THR A 366 -2.85 1.01 -24.50
CA THR A 366 -2.74 0.57 -25.89
C THR A 366 -2.77 -0.96 -26.00
N THR A 367 -1.91 -1.62 -25.23
CA THR A 367 -1.73 -3.07 -25.21
C THR A 367 -1.01 -3.51 -23.95
N GLU A 368 -1.31 -4.73 -23.54
CA GLU A 368 -0.63 -5.48 -22.47
C GLU A 368 0.55 -6.30 -23.00
N GLN A 369 0.90 -6.17 -24.28
CA GLN A 369 2.10 -6.78 -24.83
C GLN A 369 3.33 -6.31 -24.04
N ASP A 370 4.24 -7.27 -23.79
CA ASP A 370 5.49 -7.07 -23.06
C ASP A 370 5.28 -6.64 -21.59
N ALA A 371 4.07 -6.83 -21.05
CA ALA A 371 3.78 -6.60 -19.64
C ALA A 371 4.65 -7.50 -18.75
N VAL A 372 5.24 -6.89 -17.73
CA VAL A 372 6.15 -7.55 -16.81
C VAL A 372 5.99 -6.96 -15.42
N LEU A 373 6.16 -7.80 -14.39
CA LEU A 373 6.40 -7.33 -13.04
C LEU A 373 7.90 -7.14 -12.86
N LEU A 374 8.29 -5.93 -12.49
CA LEU A 374 9.66 -5.57 -12.16
C LEU A 374 9.89 -5.73 -10.65
N TYR A 375 11.13 -6.03 -10.29
CA TYR A 375 11.56 -6.24 -8.93
C TYR A 375 12.95 -5.69 -8.67
N ARG A 376 13.16 -5.24 -7.43
CA ARG A 376 14.46 -4.98 -6.83
C ARG A 376 14.43 -5.27 -5.32
N PRO A 377 15.50 -5.79 -4.71
CA PRO A 377 15.55 -6.05 -3.27
C PRO A 377 15.52 -4.76 -2.43
N ASP A 378 16.13 -3.69 -2.92
CA ASP A 378 16.26 -2.39 -2.23
C ASP A 378 16.29 -1.25 -3.25
N ALA A 379 16.27 0.00 -2.78
CA ALA A 379 16.23 1.16 -3.68
C ALA A 379 17.54 1.40 -4.46
N GLY A 380 18.67 0.87 -3.98
CA GLY A 380 19.99 1.02 -4.62
C GLY A 380 20.24 0.02 -5.76
N THR A 381 19.39 -0.99 -5.91
CA THR A 381 19.50 -2.01 -6.95
C THR A 381 18.64 -1.65 -8.18
N PRO A 382 19.13 -1.89 -9.42
CA PRO A 382 18.31 -1.69 -10.62
C PRO A 382 17.04 -2.55 -10.64
N TRP A 383 15.99 -1.99 -11.24
CA TRP A 383 14.78 -2.73 -11.56
C TRP A 383 15.04 -3.74 -12.66
N SER A 384 14.69 -4.99 -12.39
CA SER A 384 14.83 -6.11 -13.31
C SER A 384 13.51 -6.89 -13.41
N ALA A 385 13.32 -7.72 -14.42
CA ALA A 385 12.15 -8.59 -14.47
C ALA A 385 12.12 -9.55 -13.27
N TYR A 386 10.97 -9.66 -12.62
CA TYR A 386 10.77 -10.58 -11.52
C TYR A 386 10.98 -12.03 -11.99
N PRO A 387 11.88 -12.81 -11.36
CA PRO A 387 12.25 -14.13 -11.86
C PRO A 387 11.18 -15.21 -11.65
N HIS A 388 10.20 -14.99 -10.77
CA HIS A 388 9.19 -15.98 -10.39
C HIS A 388 7.77 -15.54 -10.76
N GLN A 389 7.62 -14.88 -11.91
CA GLN A 389 6.33 -14.40 -12.39
C GLN A 389 5.71 -15.32 -13.45
N THR A 390 4.39 -15.46 -13.37
CA THR A 390 3.56 -15.91 -14.49
C THR A 390 2.58 -14.81 -14.85
N VAL A 391 2.72 -14.26 -16.06
CA VAL A 391 1.88 -13.17 -16.55
C VAL A 391 0.60 -13.77 -17.15
N MET A 392 -0.54 -13.47 -16.51
CA MET A 392 -1.85 -13.96 -16.91
C MET A 392 -2.62 -12.84 -17.60
N THR A 393 -2.36 -12.67 -18.88
CA THR A 393 -3.12 -11.75 -19.73
C THR A 393 -4.38 -12.45 -20.25
N GLY A 394 -5.51 -11.75 -20.22
CA GLY A 394 -6.65 -12.13 -21.07
C GLY A 394 -6.31 -11.87 -22.55
N PRO A 395 -7.31 -11.54 -23.40
CA PRO A 395 -7.00 -10.91 -24.68
C PRO A 395 -6.12 -9.66 -24.42
N LEU A 396 -4.96 -9.54 -25.08
CA LEU A 396 -3.94 -8.46 -24.88
C LEU A 396 -4.41 -7.01 -25.16
N THR A 397 -5.71 -6.84 -25.33
CA THR A 397 -6.43 -5.60 -25.63
C THR A 397 -7.59 -5.36 -24.66
N ASN A 398 -7.82 -6.25 -23.69
CA ASN A 398 -8.86 -6.07 -22.68
C ASN A 398 -8.41 -5.10 -21.57
N ARG A 399 -7.11 -4.77 -21.51
CA ARG A 399 -6.49 -3.76 -20.63
C ARG A 399 -6.66 -4.12 -19.15
N SER A 400 -6.73 -5.40 -18.84
CA SER A 400 -6.86 -5.89 -17.46
C SER A 400 -6.43 -7.33 -17.35
N GLY A 401 -5.60 -7.59 -16.35
CA GLY A 401 -5.08 -8.92 -16.06
C GLY A 401 -4.46 -8.97 -14.67
N TYR A 402 -3.66 -10.00 -14.46
CA TYR A 402 -2.94 -10.17 -13.21
C TYR A 402 -1.61 -10.90 -13.43
N ILE A 403 -0.69 -10.72 -12.51
CA ILE A 403 0.59 -11.42 -12.48
C ILE A 403 0.62 -12.27 -11.21
N LEU A 404 0.89 -13.57 -11.39
CA LEU A 404 1.10 -14.53 -10.31
C LEU A 404 2.57 -14.56 -9.93
N LEU A 405 2.86 -14.65 -8.64
CA LEU A 405 4.20 -14.78 -8.08
C LEU A 405 4.30 -16.18 -7.48
N ASP A 406 5.05 -17.05 -8.16
CA ASP A 406 5.22 -18.46 -7.80
C ASP A 406 6.18 -18.66 -6.61
N SER A 407 6.85 -17.61 -6.17
CA SER A 407 7.48 -17.51 -4.86
C SER A 407 7.64 -16.02 -4.60
N LEU A 408 7.33 -15.53 -3.41
CA LEU A 408 7.38 -14.12 -3.04
C LEU A 408 8.72 -13.79 -2.38
N LEU A 409 9.33 -12.68 -2.80
CA LEU A 409 10.53 -12.13 -2.19
C LEU A 409 10.18 -10.86 -1.41
N MET A 410 11.03 -10.50 -0.44
CA MET A 410 10.97 -9.17 0.16
C MET A 410 11.68 -8.18 -0.78
N GLY A 411 11.14 -6.97 -0.92
CA GLY A 411 11.66 -5.95 -1.82
C GLY A 411 10.56 -5.13 -2.48
N HIS A 412 10.93 -4.39 -3.52
CA HIS A 412 10.04 -3.50 -4.24
C HIS A 412 9.52 -4.18 -5.51
N TYR A 413 8.25 -3.92 -5.84
CA TYR A 413 7.55 -4.48 -6.98
C TYR A 413 6.84 -3.38 -7.76
N ALA A 414 7.03 -3.31 -9.07
CA ALA A 414 6.35 -2.34 -9.92
C ALA A 414 5.94 -3.00 -11.23
N PHE A 415 4.81 -2.60 -11.80
CA PHE A 415 4.50 -2.98 -13.17
C PHE A 415 5.41 -2.25 -14.15
N GLY A 416 5.72 -2.90 -15.27
CA GLY A 416 6.52 -2.33 -16.34
C GLY A 416 6.27 -2.98 -17.69
N LYS A 417 7.06 -2.56 -18.67
CA LYS A 417 7.20 -3.19 -19.98
C LYS A 417 8.65 -3.52 -20.25
N GLY A 418 8.90 -4.65 -20.90
CA GLY A 418 10.23 -5.00 -21.38
C GLY A 418 10.28 -6.34 -22.10
N GLN A 419 11.35 -6.55 -22.84
CA GLN A 419 11.53 -7.74 -23.68
C GLN A 419 12.18 -8.88 -22.89
N PHE A 420 11.36 -9.59 -22.13
CA PHE A 420 11.78 -10.75 -21.35
C PHE A 420 11.23 -12.05 -21.95
N ILE A 421 11.99 -13.15 -21.84
CA ILE A 421 11.46 -14.49 -22.12
C ILE A 421 10.61 -14.90 -20.90
N SER A 422 9.40 -14.33 -20.78
CA SER A 422 8.45 -14.70 -19.73
C SER A 422 7.56 -15.86 -20.20
N ALA A 423 7.24 -16.78 -19.29
CA ALA A 423 6.25 -17.82 -19.53
C ALA A 423 4.85 -17.18 -19.60
N VAL A 424 4.39 -16.85 -20.80
CA VAL A 424 2.99 -16.42 -21.03
C VAL A 424 2.13 -17.68 -21.09
N ALA A 425 1.21 -17.82 -20.15
CA ALA A 425 0.24 -18.91 -20.16
C ALA A 425 -1.04 -18.46 -20.89
N ASP A 426 -1.41 -19.16 -21.97
CA ASP A 426 -2.71 -18.96 -22.61
C ASP A 426 -3.82 -19.42 -21.66
N GLY A 427 -4.85 -18.60 -21.50
CA GLY A 427 -5.92 -18.75 -20.54
C GLY A 427 -6.73 -20.04 -20.69
N ALA A 428 -6.22 -21.13 -20.13
CA ALA A 428 -6.97 -22.32 -19.76
C ALA A 428 -6.52 -22.73 -18.37
N ALA A 429 -7.48 -22.79 -17.44
CA ALA A 429 -7.28 -23.12 -16.04
C ALA A 429 -6.44 -24.39 -15.86
N ASN A 430 -5.46 -24.36 -14.96
CA ASN A 430 -5.00 -25.55 -14.25
C ASN A 430 -4.42 -25.19 -12.88
N ALA A 431 -4.76 -26.00 -11.88
CA ALA A 431 -4.61 -25.71 -10.47
C ALA A 431 -3.13 -25.59 -10.05
N PRO A 432 -2.73 -24.54 -9.29
CA PRO A 432 -1.33 -24.27 -8.94
C PRO A 432 -0.65 -25.33 -8.03
N ASN A 433 -1.39 -26.34 -7.53
CA ASN A 433 -0.91 -27.19 -6.43
C ASN A 433 -0.61 -28.65 -6.81
N ALA A 434 -0.61 -28.99 -8.10
CA ALA A 434 -0.43 -30.38 -8.54
C ALA A 434 1.05 -30.84 -8.51
N LEU A 435 2.03 -29.95 -8.66
CA LEU A 435 3.45 -30.29 -8.70
C LEU A 435 4.19 -29.72 -7.46
N ARG A 436 4.74 -30.61 -6.64
CA ARG A 436 5.49 -30.25 -5.42
C ARG A 436 6.94 -30.71 -5.54
N VAL A 437 7.87 -29.87 -5.14
CA VAL A 437 9.30 -30.23 -5.11
C VAL A 437 9.90 -29.87 -3.75
N TYR A 438 10.64 -30.79 -3.14
CA TYR A 438 11.24 -30.57 -1.82
C TYR A 438 12.38 -31.56 -1.51
N PRO A 439 13.38 -31.21 -0.68
CA PRO A 439 13.59 -29.89 -0.10
C PRO A 439 14.11 -28.90 -1.15
N VAL A 440 13.75 -27.61 -1.00
CA VAL A 440 14.33 -26.50 -1.75
C VAL A 440 14.88 -25.49 -0.72
N PRO A 441 16.19 -25.20 -0.68
CA PRO A 441 17.23 -25.69 -1.59
C PRO A 441 17.53 -27.19 -1.45
N ALA A 442 17.76 -27.88 -2.56
CA ALA A 442 18.12 -29.29 -2.57
C ALA A 442 19.64 -29.46 -2.43
N ALA A 443 20.11 -30.29 -1.49
CA ALA A 443 21.54 -30.54 -1.27
C ALA A 443 22.03 -31.83 -1.95
N ASN A 444 21.31 -32.93 -1.75
CA ASN A 444 21.69 -34.25 -2.27
C ASN A 444 20.64 -34.84 -3.21
N THR A 445 19.37 -34.65 -2.86
CA THR A 445 18.23 -35.18 -3.59
C THR A 445 17.09 -34.18 -3.58
N LEU A 446 16.35 -34.10 -4.68
CA LEU A 446 15.08 -33.40 -4.80
C LEU A 446 13.97 -34.44 -4.93
N THR A 447 12.95 -34.37 -4.08
CA THR A 447 11.72 -35.15 -4.23
C THR A 447 10.76 -34.34 -5.08
N VAL A 448 10.22 -34.97 -6.11
CA VAL A 448 9.14 -34.46 -6.96
C VAL A 448 7.89 -35.27 -6.65
N GLU A 449 6.80 -34.59 -6.31
CA GLU A 449 5.49 -35.19 -6.11
C GLU A 449 4.46 -34.59 -7.07
N TRP A 450 3.63 -35.47 -7.61
CA TRP A 450 2.52 -35.13 -8.49
C TRP A 450 1.19 -35.55 -7.89
N ALA A 451 0.27 -34.61 -7.81
CA ALA A 451 -1.10 -34.77 -7.31
C ALA A 451 -2.15 -34.35 -8.34
N GLY A 452 -1.76 -34.18 -9.60
CA GLY A 452 -2.69 -33.84 -10.69
C GLY A 452 -3.48 -35.05 -11.17
N ALA A 453 -4.61 -34.79 -11.83
CA ALA A 453 -5.53 -35.82 -12.32
C ALA A 453 -5.04 -36.55 -13.58
N GLU A 454 -4.06 -35.98 -14.29
CA GLU A 454 -3.46 -36.55 -15.50
C GLU A 454 -2.17 -37.29 -15.19
N ASP A 455 -1.87 -38.36 -15.94
CA ASP A 455 -0.64 -39.13 -15.76
C ASP A 455 0.57 -38.37 -16.31
N LEU A 456 1.63 -38.26 -15.49
CA LEU A 456 2.92 -37.76 -15.93
C LEU A 456 3.70 -38.85 -16.66
N VAL A 457 4.29 -38.52 -17.80
CA VAL A 457 5.19 -39.44 -18.52
C VAL A 457 6.61 -38.90 -18.64
N ASP A 458 6.81 -37.60 -18.43
CA ASP A 458 8.11 -36.96 -18.58
C ASP A 458 8.30 -35.83 -17.55
N LEU A 459 9.44 -35.90 -16.87
CA LEU A 459 9.99 -34.85 -16.04
C LEU A 459 11.33 -34.44 -16.65
N GLU A 460 11.46 -33.16 -16.96
CA GLU A 460 12.69 -32.56 -17.47
C GLU A 460 13.18 -31.51 -16.49
N VAL A 461 14.48 -31.49 -16.20
CA VAL A 461 15.10 -30.40 -15.46
C VAL A 461 16.07 -29.65 -16.35
N THR A 462 15.87 -28.34 -16.43
CA THR A 462 16.73 -27.40 -17.14
C THR A 462 17.50 -26.52 -16.15
N SER A 463 18.74 -26.15 -16.48
CA SER A 463 19.46 -25.08 -15.78
C SER A 463 19.00 -23.71 -16.27
N ALA A 464 19.35 -22.66 -15.52
CA ALA A 464 19.04 -21.26 -15.86
C ALA A 464 19.52 -20.81 -17.25
N ASP A 465 20.52 -21.46 -17.85
CA ASP A 465 20.99 -21.21 -19.24
C ASP A 465 20.22 -22.02 -20.30
N GLY A 466 19.11 -22.67 -19.92
CA GLY A 466 18.22 -23.44 -20.81
C GLY A 466 18.75 -24.81 -21.20
N ARG A 467 19.83 -25.30 -20.57
CA ARG A 467 20.35 -26.65 -20.85
C ARG A 467 19.60 -27.70 -20.05
N VAL A 468 19.21 -28.80 -20.70
CA VAL A 468 18.62 -29.95 -20.00
C VAL A 468 19.71 -30.68 -19.21
N ILE A 469 19.54 -30.74 -17.90
CA ILE A 469 20.48 -31.34 -16.93
C ILE A 469 20.02 -32.74 -16.52
N TRP A 470 18.71 -32.99 -16.53
CA TRP A 470 18.15 -34.27 -16.16
C TRP A 470 16.81 -34.53 -16.87
N ARG A 471 16.52 -35.79 -17.16
CA ARG A 471 15.19 -36.26 -17.59
C ARG A 471 14.85 -37.56 -16.88
N SER A 472 13.57 -37.78 -16.58
CA SER A 472 13.07 -39.11 -16.24
C SER A 472 13.21 -40.02 -17.46
N GLY A 473 13.79 -41.21 -17.30
CA GLY A 473 14.07 -42.11 -18.43
C GLY A 473 12.83 -42.46 -19.26
N GLU A 474 13.01 -42.65 -20.58
CA GLU A 474 11.93 -42.96 -21.53
C GLU A 474 11.19 -44.27 -21.19
N GLY A 475 9.86 -44.20 -21.06
CA GLY A 475 8.98 -45.36 -21.31
C GLY A 475 8.12 -45.90 -20.17
N GLY A 476 7.70 -45.10 -19.19
CA GLY A 476 6.66 -45.50 -18.23
C GLY A 476 6.13 -44.32 -17.41
N PRO A 477 4.95 -44.43 -16.79
CA PRO A 477 4.39 -43.35 -15.98
C PRO A 477 5.37 -42.97 -14.88
N VAL A 478 5.67 -41.67 -14.79
CA VAL A 478 6.40 -41.08 -13.68
C VAL A 478 5.55 -41.34 -12.44
N ARG A 479 6.12 -42.01 -11.43
CA ARG A 479 5.41 -42.30 -10.19
C ARG A 479 4.98 -40.99 -9.54
N ASP A 480 3.85 -41.02 -8.83
CA ASP A 480 3.33 -39.92 -7.98
C ASP A 480 4.41 -39.28 -7.09
N ARG A 481 5.48 -40.03 -6.79
CA ARG A 481 6.68 -39.55 -6.14
C ARG A 481 7.95 -40.05 -6.85
N THR A 482 8.79 -39.11 -7.28
CA THR A 482 10.07 -39.34 -7.96
C THR A 482 11.20 -38.65 -7.21
N VAL A 483 12.36 -39.30 -7.08
CA VAL A 483 13.55 -38.73 -6.41
C VAL A 483 14.63 -38.45 -7.45
N VAL A 484 15.04 -37.19 -7.56
CA VAL A 484 16.06 -36.70 -8.48
C VAL A 484 17.36 -36.47 -7.71
N PRO A 485 18.46 -37.15 -8.05
CA PRO A 485 19.76 -36.89 -7.43
C PRO A 485 20.36 -35.58 -7.97
N VAL A 486 20.63 -34.63 -7.09
CA VAL A 486 21.14 -33.29 -7.45
C VAL A 486 22.57 -33.02 -6.95
N SER A 487 23.18 -33.96 -6.22
CA SER A 487 24.50 -33.80 -5.60
C SER A 487 25.65 -33.49 -6.58
N GLY A 488 25.48 -33.81 -7.87
CA GLY A 488 26.44 -33.50 -8.93
C GLY A 488 26.22 -32.17 -9.64
N TRP A 489 25.16 -31.43 -9.28
CA TRP A 489 24.78 -30.21 -9.98
C TRP A 489 25.49 -28.99 -9.39
N ALA A 490 25.64 -27.94 -10.19
CA ALA A 490 26.22 -26.69 -9.71
C ALA A 490 25.25 -26.01 -8.72
N VAL A 491 25.80 -25.20 -7.82
CA VAL A 491 24.95 -24.31 -7.01
C VAL A 491 24.29 -23.32 -7.96
N GLY A 492 22.97 -23.23 -7.90
CA GLY A 492 22.20 -22.42 -8.85
C GLY A 492 20.73 -22.79 -8.89
N VAL A 493 20.00 -22.14 -9.79
CA VAL A 493 18.56 -22.33 -10.00
C VAL A 493 18.33 -23.25 -11.19
N TYR A 494 17.36 -24.14 -11.03
CA TYR A 494 16.92 -25.13 -12.00
C TYR A 494 15.40 -25.05 -12.15
N GLU A 495 14.88 -25.36 -13.34
CA GLU A 495 13.45 -25.45 -13.61
C GLU A 495 13.10 -26.93 -13.86
N LEU A 496 12.13 -27.46 -13.11
CA LEU A 496 11.50 -28.74 -13.38
C LEU A 496 10.26 -28.53 -14.24
N MET A 497 10.16 -29.24 -15.34
CA MET A 497 9.01 -29.25 -16.24
C MET A 497 8.39 -30.63 -16.28
N ALA A 498 7.06 -30.70 -16.16
CA ALA A 498 6.30 -31.94 -16.13
C ALA A 498 5.36 -32.01 -17.35
N ARG A 499 5.36 -33.13 -18.09
CA ARG A 499 4.56 -33.32 -19.31
C ARG A 499 3.71 -34.59 -19.29
N ASN A 500 2.57 -34.53 -20.00
CA ASN A 500 1.70 -35.68 -20.27
C ASN A 500 2.16 -36.46 -21.50
N ASP A 501 1.46 -37.57 -21.79
CA ASP A 501 1.70 -38.47 -22.92
C ASP A 501 1.50 -37.84 -24.30
N LEU A 502 0.82 -36.70 -24.37
CA LEU A 502 0.67 -35.88 -25.57
C LEU A 502 1.81 -34.86 -25.75
N GLY A 503 2.74 -34.77 -24.78
CA GLY A 503 3.86 -33.83 -24.78
C GLY A 503 3.49 -32.42 -24.31
N GLU A 504 2.26 -32.21 -23.82
CA GLU A 504 1.79 -30.95 -23.27
C GLU A 504 2.42 -30.71 -21.90
N VAL A 505 2.78 -29.46 -21.61
CA VAL A 505 3.34 -29.09 -20.31
C VAL A 505 2.20 -28.93 -19.31
N LEU A 506 2.18 -29.78 -18.29
CA LEU A 506 1.15 -29.76 -17.25
C LEU A 506 1.52 -28.85 -16.08
N ALA A 507 2.81 -28.75 -15.77
CA ALA A 507 3.31 -27.90 -14.69
C ALA A 507 4.79 -27.58 -14.87
N ARG A 508 5.22 -26.48 -14.26
CA ARG A 508 6.63 -26.08 -14.10
C ARG A 508 6.88 -25.71 -12.65
N LYS A 509 8.08 -25.98 -12.14
CA LYS A 509 8.48 -25.58 -10.79
C LYS A 509 9.97 -25.31 -10.72
N ALA A 510 10.35 -24.10 -10.31
CA ALA A 510 11.74 -23.76 -10.06
C ALA A 510 12.21 -24.31 -8.71
N PHE A 511 13.50 -24.62 -8.60
CA PHE A 511 14.14 -24.97 -7.35
C PHE A 511 15.62 -24.60 -7.38
N SER A 512 16.20 -24.32 -6.21
CA SER A 512 17.63 -24.09 -6.04
C SER A 512 18.36 -25.35 -5.57
N VAL A 513 19.59 -25.53 -6.03
CA VAL A 513 20.55 -26.50 -5.49
C VAL A 513 21.59 -25.77 -4.65
N SER A 514 21.83 -26.24 -3.43
CA SER A 514 22.85 -25.71 -2.51
C SER A 514 23.84 -26.82 -2.11
N ARG A 515 24.98 -26.46 -1.49
CA ARG A 515 25.99 -27.42 -1.02
C ARG A 515 25.99 -27.57 0.48
#